data_AF-A0A523WJB8-F1
#
_entry.id   AF-A0A523WJB8-F1
#
_cell.length_a   1.000
_cell.length_b   1.000
_cell.length_c   1.000
_cell.angle_alpha   90.00
_cell.angle_beta   90.00
_cell.angle_gamma   90.00
#
_symmetry.space_group_name_H-M   'P 1'
#
loop_
_entity.id
_entity.type
_entity.pdbx_description
1 polymer ?
#
loop_
_entity_poly.entity_id
_entity_poly.type
_entity_poly.pdbx_seq_one_letter_code
_entity_poly.pdbx_strand_id
1 'polypeptide(L)'
;MKFFRTKIFWYLVLLLVLLAAVAHIYSRLENRATQRTEKRFISTFVELSVAQKMFEQLPEEYDSARNEILSRNEFSQQDFSALEEAYREEPKRWVKVWQEVVKRLEQLKEERGKKPARVKKPPPKERTVPP
;
A
#
# COMPACT_ATOMS: atom_id res chain seq x y z
N MET A 1 59.09 14.90 7.83
CA MET A 1 57.69 15.38 8.05
C MET A 1 56.77 15.39 6.83
N LYS A 2 57.25 15.40 5.56
CA LYS A 2 56.35 15.44 4.37
C LYS A 2 55.51 14.18 4.15
N PHE A 3 56.05 12.99 4.44
CA PHE A 3 55.35 11.70 4.27
C PHE A 3 54.13 11.48 5.18
N PHE A 4 54.10 12.12 6.36
CA PHE A 4 52.96 12.02 7.27
C PHE A 4 51.75 12.82 6.76
N ARG A 5 52.00 13.98 6.13
CA ARG A 5 50.94 14.83 5.58
C ARG A 5 50.23 14.18 4.40
N THR A 6 50.95 13.47 3.53
CA THR A 6 50.35 12.72 2.42
C THR A 6 49.50 11.56 2.90
N LYS A 7 49.92 10.81 3.93
CA LYS A 7 49.10 9.73 4.50
C LYS A 7 47.82 10.26 5.17
N ILE A 8 47.92 11.34 5.94
CA ILE A 8 46.76 12.00 6.56
C ILE A 8 45.77 12.49 5.50
N PHE A 9 46.28 13.06 4.40
CA PHE A 9 45.43 13.45 3.28
C PHE A 9 44.66 12.27 2.68
N TRP A 10 45.33 11.13 2.44
CA TRP A 10 44.66 9.93 1.96
C TRP A 10 43.63 9.37 2.94
N TYR A 11 43.89 9.42 4.25
CA TYR A 11 42.89 9.04 5.26
C TYR A 11 41.66 9.96 5.26
N LEU A 12 41.86 11.27 5.07
CA LEU A 12 40.74 12.23 4.95
C LEU A 12 39.91 11.97 3.70
N VAL A 13 40.55 11.67 2.57
CA VAL A 13 39.84 11.30 1.33
C VAL A 13 39.07 10.00 1.52
N LEU A 14 39.69 8.98 2.11
CA LEU A 14 39.04 7.70 2.41
C LEU A 14 37.81 7.90 3.33
N LEU A 15 37.94 8.74 4.36
CA LEU A 15 36.86 9.07 5.29
C LEU A 15 35.69 9.75 4.56
N LEU A 16 35.97 10.72 3.68
CA LEU A 16 34.95 11.39 2.87
C LEU A 16 34.20 10.42 1.94
N VAL A 17 34.93 9.49 1.31
CA VAL A 17 34.32 8.44 0.46
C VAL A 17 33.43 7.52 1.30
N LEU A 18 33.87 7.16 2.51
CA LEU A 18 33.09 6.32 3.43
C LEU A 18 31.81 7.02 3.87
N LEU A 19 31.88 8.31 4.21
CA LEU A 19 30.70 9.11 4.56
C LEU A 19 29.73 9.24 3.38
N ALA A 20 30.25 9.47 2.17
CA ALA A 20 29.43 9.52 0.96
C ALA A 20 28.74 8.17 0.68
N ALA A 21 29.43 7.06 0.88
CA ALA A 21 28.86 5.72 0.73
C ALA A 21 27.76 5.45 1.75
N VAL A 22 27.96 5.81 3.02
CA VAL A 22 26.94 5.68 4.07
C VAL A 22 25.71 6.53 3.75
N ALA A 23 25.90 7.80 3.36
CA ALA A 23 24.80 8.68 2.96
C ALA A 23 24.02 8.12 1.76
N HIS A 24 24.74 7.56 0.78
CA HIS A 24 24.13 6.95 -0.40
C HIS A 24 23.29 5.72 -0.03
N ILE A 25 23.80 4.85 0.86
CA ILE A 25 23.07 3.67 1.36
C ILE A 25 21.82 4.11 2.13
N TYR A 26 21.94 5.11 3.01
CA TYR A 26 20.85 5.61 3.83
C TYR A 26 19.72 6.17 2.96
N SER A 27 20.05 7.02 1.97
CA SER A 27 19.08 7.57 1.02
C SER A 27 18.38 6.46 0.22
N ARG A 28 19.10 5.41 -0.18
CA ARG A 28 18.48 4.27 -0.88
C ARG A 28 17.52 3.48 0.00
N LEU A 29 17.84 3.30 1.28
CA LEU A 29 17.01 2.58 2.24
C LEU A 29 15.73 3.36 2.55
N GLU A 30 15.85 4.66 2.80
CA GLU A 30 14.73 5.54 3.09
C GLU A 30 13.75 5.58 1.92
N ASN A 31 14.22 5.81 0.70
CA ASN A 31 13.38 5.81 -0.50
C ASN A 31 12.60 4.49 -0.69
N ARG A 32 13.22 3.34 -0.38
CA ARG A 32 12.56 2.03 -0.45
C ARG A 32 11.52 1.86 0.64
N ALA A 33 11.81 2.28 1.86
CA ALA A 33 10.89 2.24 2.97
C ALA A 33 9.65 3.11 2.68
N THR A 34 9.86 4.34 2.21
CA THR A 34 8.78 5.26 1.82
C THR A 34 7.91 4.66 0.71
N GLN A 35 8.50 4.11 -0.35
CA GLN A 35 7.72 3.47 -1.42
C GLN A 35 6.92 2.27 -0.93
N ARG A 36 7.48 1.45 -0.03
CA ARG A 36 6.76 0.30 0.55
C ARG A 36 5.59 0.76 1.42
N THR A 37 5.78 1.80 2.22
CA THR A 37 4.73 2.37 3.06
C THR A 37 3.64 3.04 2.23
N GLU A 38 4.00 3.79 1.18
CA GLU A 38 3.06 4.42 0.26
C GLU A 38 2.19 3.37 -0.47
N LYS A 39 2.79 2.29 -0.97
CA LYS A 39 2.03 1.19 -1.59
C LYS A 39 1.04 0.54 -0.62
N ARG A 40 1.47 0.26 0.62
CA ARG A 40 0.59 -0.29 1.67
C ARG A 40 -0.53 0.67 2.01
N PHE A 41 -0.22 1.96 2.18
CA PHE A 41 -1.23 2.99 2.45
C PHE A 41 -2.28 3.03 1.34
N ILE A 42 -1.87 3.07 0.06
CA ILE A 42 -2.79 3.08 -1.08
C ILE A 42 -3.72 1.85 -1.08
N SER A 43 -3.17 0.64 -0.88
CA SER A 43 -4.00 -0.57 -0.85
C SER A 43 -4.99 -0.56 0.32
N THR A 44 -4.54 -0.18 1.51
CA THR A 44 -5.40 -0.08 2.70
C THR A 44 -6.48 0.97 2.50
N PHE A 45 -6.14 2.14 1.95
CA PHE A 45 -7.11 3.20 1.68
C PHE A 45 -8.20 2.76 0.69
N VAL A 46 -7.82 2.03 -0.37
CA VAL A 46 -8.77 1.45 -1.34
C VAL A 46 -9.69 0.44 -0.66
N GLU A 47 -9.13 -0.49 0.12
CA GLU A 47 -9.91 -1.52 0.83
C GLU A 47 -10.90 -0.88 1.82
N LEU A 48 -10.44 0.11 2.60
CA LEU A 48 -11.29 0.86 3.53
C LEU A 48 -12.40 1.63 2.80
N SER A 49 -12.10 2.25 1.66
CA SER A 49 -13.10 2.97 0.85
C SER A 49 -14.17 2.02 0.30
N VAL A 50 -13.76 0.83 -0.14
CA VAL A 50 -14.68 -0.21 -0.61
C VAL A 50 -15.52 -0.76 0.54
N ALA A 51 -14.91 -1.05 1.69
CA ALA A 51 -15.60 -1.53 2.88
C ALA A 51 -16.61 -0.50 3.40
N GLN A 52 -16.23 0.78 3.44
CA GLN A 52 -17.11 1.88 3.82
C GLN A 52 -18.35 1.92 2.92
N LYS A 53 -18.17 1.70 1.61
CA LYS A 53 -19.30 1.66 0.69
C LYS A 53 -20.15 0.40 0.83
N MET A 54 -19.55 -0.75 1.16
CA MET A 54 -20.28 -2.01 1.36
C MET A 54 -21.11 -2.02 2.64
N PHE A 55 -20.57 -1.43 3.71
CA PHE A 55 -21.17 -1.44 5.06
C PHE A 55 -21.76 -0.07 5.45
N GLU A 56 -22.13 0.76 4.46
CA GLU A 56 -22.65 2.13 4.68
C GLU A 56 -23.88 2.16 5.62
N GLN A 57 -24.63 1.07 5.68
CA GLN A 57 -25.83 0.92 6.54
C GLN A 57 -25.57 0.08 7.80
N LEU A 58 -24.37 -0.47 7.97
CA LEU A 58 -24.01 -1.45 9.00
C LEU A 58 -22.72 -1.00 9.71
N PRO A 59 -22.80 0.02 10.58
CA PRO A 59 -21.61 0.65 11.19
C PRO A 59 -20.77 -0.33 12.03
N GLU A 60 -21.41 -1.25 12.73
CA GLU A 60 -20.74 -2.32 13.50
C GLU A 60 -19.90 -3.24 12.59
N GLU A 61 -20.43 -3.60 11.42
CA GLU A 61 -19.73 -4.43 10.44
C GLU A 61 -18.59 -3.67 9.78
N TYR A 62 -18.77 -2.36 9.54
CA TYR A 62 -17.70 -1.50 9.05
C TYR A 62 -16.54 -1.42 10.04
N ASP A 63 -16.80 -1.24 11.34
CA ASP A 63 -15.73 -1.15 12.34
C ASP A 63 -14.95 -2.47 12.47
N SER A 64 -15.64 -3.60 12.39
CA SER A 64 -14.98 -4.92 12.33
C SER A 64 -14.11 -5.06 11.09
N ALA A 65 -14.66 -4.76 9.91
CA ALA A 65 -13.92 -4.82 8.64
C ALA A 65 -12.72 -3.86 8.62
N ARG A 66 -12.89 -2.64 9.14
CA ARG A 66 -11.83 -1.63 9.27
C ARG A 66 -10.68 -2.14 10.13
N ASN A 67 -10.98 -2.68 11.31
CA ASN A 67 -9.95 -3.22 12.19
C ASN A 67 -9.21 -4.42 11.56
N GLU A 68 -9.94 -5.28 10.84
CA GLU A 68 -9.33 -6.39 10.10
C GLU A 68 -8.40 -5.89 8.98
N ILE A 69 -8.86 -4.93 8.17
CA ILE A 69 -8.10 -4.35 7.07
C ILE A 69 -6.82 -3.66 7.58
N LEU A 70 -6.92 -2.89 8.65
CA LEU A 70 -5.77 -2.20 9.25
C LEU A 70 -4.75 -3.20 9.81
N SER A 71 -5.22 -4.19 10.58
CA SER A 71 -4.37 -5.24 11.16
C SER A 71 -3.64 -6.05 10.08
N ARG A 72 -4.35 -6.47 9.03
CA ARG A 72 -3.79 -7.22 7.89
C ARG A 72 -2.66 -6.46 7.18
N ASN A 73 -2.77 -5.13 7.14
CA ASN A 73 -1.81 -4.25 6.49
C ASN A 73 -0.75 -3.69 7.44
N GLU A 74 -0.69 -4.19 8.68
CA GLU A 74 0.25 -3.77 9.72
C GLU A 74 0.14 -2.28 10.07
N PHE A 75 -1.06 -1.70 9.94
CA PHE A 75 -1.34 -0.34 10.34
C PHE A 75 -2.06 -0.33 11.68
N SER A 76 -1.60 0.54 12.60
CA SER A 76 -2.46 1.01 13.68
C SER A 76 -3.43 2.07 13.13
N GLN A 77 -4.56 2.25 13.82
CA GLN A 77 -5.50 3.33 13.49
C GLN A 77 -4.80 4.70 13.50
N GLN A 78 -3.93 4.92 14.49
CA GLN A 78 -3.23 6.20 14.67
C GLN A 78 -2.22 6.43 13.54
N ASP A 79 -1.43 5.42 13.17
CA ASP A 79 -0.44 5.53 12.10
C ASP A 79 -1.12 5.80 10.75
N PHE A 80 -2.25 5.12 10.49
CA PHE A 80 -3.00 5.33 9.27
C PHE A 80 -3.59 6.74 9.19
N SER A 81 -4.22 7.22 10.27
CA SER A 81 -4.75 8.59 10.33
C SER A 81 -3.65 9.65 10.18
N ALA A 82 -2.50 9.47 10.83
CA ALA A 82 -1.36 10.38 10.70
C ALA A 82 -0.81 10.43 9.27
N LEU A 83 -0.75 9.29 8.58
CA LEU A 83 -0.37 9.25 7.17
C LEU A 83 -1.40 9.93 6.28
N GLU A 84 -2.69 9.70 6.51
CA GLU A 84 -3.76 10.36 5.77
C GLU A 84 -3.68 11.88 5.92
N GLU A 85 -3.46 12.37 7.14
CA GLU A 85 -3.30 13.80 7.43
C GLU A 85 -2.04 14.38 6.77
N ALA A 86 -0.89 13.69 6.90
CA ALA A 86 0.35 14.10 6.23
C ALA A 86 0.20 14.20 4.71
N TYR A 87 -0.54 13.28 4.08
CA TYR A 87 -0.83 13.37 2.66
C TYR A 87 -1.79 14.52 2.33
N ARG A 88 -2.81 14.79 3.17
CA ARG A 88 -3.71 15.95 2.98
C ARG A 88 -2.95 17.28 3.05
N GLU A 89 -1.95 17.38 3.91
CA GLU A 89 -1.07 18.55 4.05
C GLU A 89 -0.09 18.72 2.87
N GLU A 90 0.13 17.68 2.07
CA GLU A 90 0.95 17.71 0.86
C GLU A 90 0.12 17.53 -0.44
N PRO A 91 -0.61 18.57 -0.92
CA PRO A 91 -1.53 18.45 -2.06
C PRO A 91 -0.91 17.83 -3.32
N LYS A 92 0.35 18.17 -3.62
CA LYS A 92 1.06 17.64 -4.80
C LYS A 92 1.30 16.13 -4.71
N ARG A 93 1.53 15.63 -3.50
CA ARG A 93 1.75 14.20 -3.24
C ARG A 93 0.42 13.47 -3.17
N TRP A 94 -0.59 14.09 -2.56
CA TRP A 94 -1.96 13.60 -2.55
C TRP A 94 -2.50 13.35 -3.96
N VAL A 95 -2.29 14.26 -4.91
CA VAL A 95 -2.74 14.07 -6.30
C VAL A 95 -2.17 12.78 -6.90
N LYS A 96 -0.89 12.46 -6.65
CA LYS A 96 -0.26 11.23 -7.15
C LYS A 96 -0.85 9.98 -6.49
N VAL A 97 -1.00 10.02 -5.18
CA VAL A 97 -1.61 8.93 -4.40
C VAL A 97 -3.05 8.69 -4.87
N TRP A 98 -3.82 9.76 -5.05
CA TRP A 98 -5.20 9.71 -5.53
C TRP A 98 -5.31 9.11 -6.94
N GLN A 99 -4.41 9.49 -7.86
CA GLN A 99 -4.35 8.89 -9.19
C GLN A 99 -4.12 7.38 -9.13
N GLU A 100 -3.24 6.90 -8.25
CA GLU A 100 -2.98 5.47 -8.11
C GLU A 100 -4.16 4.73 -7.44
N VAL A 101 -4.83 5.37 -6.47
CA VAL A 101 -6.08 4.87 -5.86
C VAL A 101 -7.16 4.68 -6.93
N VAL A 102 -7.42 5.70 -7.76
CA VAL A 102 -8.41 5.64 -8.85
C VAL A 102 -8.08 4.53 -9.84
N LYS A 103 -6.83 4.47 -10.29
CA LYS A 103 -6.35 3.42 -11.20
C LYS A 103 -6.53 2.02 -10.62
N ARG A 104 -6.30 1.83 -9.32
CA ARG A 104 -6.50 0.53 -8.66
C ARG A 104 -7.97 0.15 -8.57
N LEU A 105 -8.86 1.12 -8.31
CA LEU A 105 -10.30 0.91 -8.34
C LEU A 105 -10.82 0.55 -9.74
N GLU A 106 -10.31 1.17 -10.79
CA GLU A 106 -10.64 0.83 -12.18
C GLU A 106 -10.20 -0.61 -12.52
N GLN A 107 -9.00 -1.00 -12.12
CA GLN A 107 -8.53 -2.39 -12.29
C GLN A 107 -9.44 -3.39 -11.57
N LEU A 108 -9.82 -3.12 -10.32
CA LEU A 108 -10.76 -3.97 -9.57
C LEU A 108 -12.12 -4.07 -10.27
N LYS A 109 -12.61 -2.98 -10.87
CA LYS A 109 -13.85 -2.97 -11.65
C LYS A 109 -13.73 -3.86 -12.88
N GLU A 110 -12.62 -3.79 -13.63
CA GLU A 110 -12.37 -4.67 -14.77
C GLU A 110 -12.24 -6.14 -14.38
N GLU A 111 -11.50 -6.43 -13.31
CA GLU A 111 -11.32 -7.79 -12.79
C GLU A 111 -12.67 -8.40 -12.35
N ARG A 112 -13.56 -7.60 -11.74
CA ARG A 112 -14.93 -8.03 -11.43
C ARG A 112 -15.80 -8.21 -12.69
N GLY A 113 -15.65 -7.34 -13.70
CA GLY A 113 -16.39 -7.43 -14.96
C GLY A 113 -15.96 -8.61 -15.85
N LYS A 114 -14.73 -9.12 -15.68
CA LYS A 114 -14.17 -10.25 -16.44
C LYS A 114 -14.46 -11.63 -15.83
N LYS A 115 -15.10 -11.73 -14.65
CA LYS A 115 -15.59 -13.03 -14.13
C LYS A 115 -16.79 -13.51 -14.97
N PRO A 116 -16.69 -14.64 -15.71
CA PRO A 116 -17.79 -15.11 -16.54
C PRO A 116 -18.94 -15.61 -15.65
N ALA A 117 -20.14 -15.09 -15.90
CA ALA A 117 -21.38 -15.66 -15.41
C ALA A 117 -21.61 -17.05 -16.04
N ARG A 118 -21.07 -18.15 -15.46
CA ARG A 118 -21.55 -19.51 -15.78
C ARG A 118 -21.12 -20.58 -14.78
N VAL A 119 -22.04 -21.00 -13.91
CA VAL A 119 -22.57 -22.38 -13.94
C VAL A 119 -24.08 -22.27 -13.68
N LYS A 120 -24.89 -22.30 -14.74
CA LYS A 120 -26.32 -22.65 -14.61
C LYS A 120 -26.36 -24.07 -14.05
N LYS A 121 -26.88 -24.27 -12.83
CA LYS A 121 -27.34 -25.58 -12.38
C LYS A 121 -28.24 -26.17 -13.47
N PRO A 122 -28.02 -27.40 -13.97
CA PRO A 122 -29.09 -28.10 -14.67
C PRO A 122 -30.25 -28.33 -13.68
N PRO A 123 -31.51 -28.21 -14.11
CA PRO A 123 -32.65 -28.41 -13.22
C PRO A 123 -32.67 -29.85 -12.68
N PRO A 124 -33.19 -30.09 -11.46
CA PRO A 124 -33.36 -31.44 -10.93
C PRO A 124 -34.21 -32.26 -11.89
N LYS A 125 -33.72 -33.44 -12.31
CA LYS A 125 -34.57 -34.43 -12.98
C LYS A 125 -35.61 -34.88 -11.98
N GLU A 126 -36.83 -34.38 -12.14
CA GLU A 126 -38.04 -34.89 -11.53
C GLU A 126 -38.15 -36.37 -11.90
N ARG A 127 -37.91 -37.26 -10.92
CA ARG A 127 -38.14 -38.70 -11.10
C ARG A 127 -39.65 -38.91 -11.10
N THR A 128 -40.25 -38.94 -12.28
CA THR A 128 -41.57 -39.54 -12.48
C THR A 128 -41.49 -41.02 -12.13
N VAL A 129 -42.23 -41.44 -11.10
CA VAL A 129 -42.49 -42.84 -10.76
C VAL A 129 -43.52 -43.37 -11.77
N PRO A 130 -43.25 -44.46 -12.51
CA PRO A 130 -44.24 -45.06 -13.41
C PRO A 130 -45.29 -45.85 -12.60
N PRO A 131 -46.48 -46.10 -13.19
CA PRO A 131 -47.66 -46.61 -12.50
C PRO A 131 -47.52 -48.02 -11.92
#